data_AF-A0A0Q8XTU3-F1
#
_entry.id   AF-A0A0Q8XTU3-F1
#
_cell.length_a   1.000
_cell.length_b   1.000
_cell.length_c   1.000
_cell.angle_alpha   90.00
_cell.angle_beta   90.00
_cell.angle_gamma   90.00
#
_symmetry.space_group_name_H-M   'P 1'
#
loop_
_entity.id
_entity.type
_entity.pdbx_description
1 polymer ?
#
loop_
_entity_poly.entity_id
_entity_poly.type
_entity_poly.pdbx_seq_one_letter_code
_entity_poly.pdbx_strand_id
1 'polypeptide(L)'
;MSEPEAAEESIGELIGRLVEDGKDVARAEIDYYRTLAATKIGEARAGLILGIAALVIALCSVTALLVGLILSLTPLVGPALATLIVIVVAFALAGLLGWLAYRQMARLFGSDA
;
A
#
# COMPACT_ATOMS: atom_id res chain seq x y z
N MET A 1 43.63 54.46 -24.34
CA MET A 1 42.42 53.80 -23.83
C MET A 1 42.41 52.43 -24.49
N SER A 2 43.01 51.45 -23.84
CA SER A 2 43.15 50.07 -24.32
C SER A 2 42.33 49.20 -23.38
N GLU A 3 41.28 48.61 -23.95
CA GLU A 3 40.24 47.85 -23.29
C GLU A 3 40.81 46.65 -22.53
N PRO A 4 40.18 46.24 -21.41
CA PRO A 4 40.66 45.10 -20.63
C PRO A 4 40.49 43.85 -21.48
N GLU A 5 41.60 43.13 -21.63
CA GLU A 5 41.73 41.85 -22.30
C GLU A 5 40.71 40.88 -21.68
N ALA A 6 39.58 40.72 -22.38
CA ALA A 6 38.64 39.64 -22.13
C ALA A 6 39.41 38.37 -22.44
N ALA A 7 39.99 37.76 -21.41
CA ALA A 7 40.55 36.43 -21.47
C ALA A 7 39.53 35.54 -22.17
N GLU A 8 39.84 35.13 -23.41
CA GLU A 8 39.04 34.20 -24.19
C GLU A 8 38.80 32.97 -23.32
N GLU A 9 37.57 32.86 -22.80
CA GLU A 9 37.14 31.68 -22.06
C GLU A 9 37.32 30.50 -23.00
N SER A 10 38.35 29.69 -22.72
CA SER A 10 38.75 28.56 -23.57
C SER A 10 37.53 27.68 -23.80
N ILE A 11 37.35 27.18 -25.02
CA ILE A 11 36.25 26.26 -25.35
C ILE A 11 36.18 25.07 -24.37
N GLY A 12 37.33 24.68 -23.78
CA GLY A 12 37.38 23.68 -22.72
C GLY A 12 36.69 24.11 -21.41
N GLU A 13 36.77 25.39 -21.04
CA GLU A 13 36.11 25.98 -19.86
C GLU A 13 34.58 25.95 -20.05
N LEU A 14 34.09 26.36 -21.24
CA LEU A 14 32.66 26.34 -21.58
C LEU A 14 32.08 24.92 -21.57
N ILE A 15 32.82 23.94 -22.11
CA ILE A 15 32.41 22.53 -22.09
C ILE A 15 32.42 21.98 -20.66
N GLY A 16 33.44 22.32 -19.86
CA GLY A 16 33.50 21.95 -18.45
C GLY A 16 32.30 22.48 -17.67
N ARG A 17 31.92 23.73 -17.93
CA ARG A 17 30.76 24.40 -17.32
C ARG A 17 29.43 23.74 -17.72
N LEU A 18 29.25 23.39 -18.98
CA LEU A 18 28.07 22.64 -19.47
C LEU A 18 27.94 21.25 -18.84
N VAL A 19 29.06 20.56 -18.60
CA VAL A 19 29.07 19.25 -17.93
C VAL A 19 28.75 19.39 -16.44
N GLU A 20 29.28 20.42 -15.78
CA GLU A 20 28.98 20.69 -14.37
C GLU A 20 27.50 21.08 -14.18
N ASP A 21 26.98 21.98 -15.02
CA ASP A 21 25.57 22.38 -15.03
C ASP A 21 24.65 21.18 -15.31
N GLY A 22 25.02 20.29 -16.25
CA GLY A 22 24.26 19.07 -16.53
C GLY A 22 24.24 18.09 -15.34
N LYS A 23 25.34 17.97 -14.60
CA LYS A 23 25.40 17.17 -13.37
C LYS A 23 24.52 17.74 -12.26
N ASP A 24 24.46 19.06 -12.14
CA ASP A 24 23.67 19.72 -11.11
C ASP A 24 22.16 19.61 -11.39
N VAL A 25 21.74 19.70 -12.67
CA VAL A 25 20.37 19.40 -13.08
C VAL A 25 20.01 17.94 -12.79
N ALA A 26 20.87 16.98 -13.13
CA ALA A 26 20.63 15.57 -12.85
C ALA A 26 20.51 15.28 -11.35
N ARG A 27 21.33 15.93 -10.51
CA ARG A 27 21.24 15.83 -9.06
C ARG A 27 19.95 16.42 -8.51
N ALA A 28 19.50 17.56 -9.03
CA ALA A 28 18.24 18.18 -8.63
C ALA A 28 17.03 17.30 -8.95
N GLU A 29 17.05 16.62 -10.10
CA GLU A 29 16.00 15.69 -10.49
C GLU A 29 15.93 14.47 -9.56
N ILE A 30 17.09 13.88 -9.23
CA ILE A 30 17.17 12.75 -8.29
C ILE A 30 16.65 13.15 -6.91
N ASP A 31 17.01 14.34 -6.42
CA ASP A 31 16.58 14.81 -5.11
C ASP A 31 15.07 15.17 -5.09
N TYR A 32 14.52 15.65 -6.21
CA TYR A 32 13.09 15.82 -6.42
C TYR A 32 12.33 14.48 -6.35
N TYR A 33 12.78 13.45 -7.07
CA TYR A 33 12.17 12.12 -7.00
C TYR A 33 12.30 11.50 -5.61
N ARG A 34 13.44 11.72 -4.93
CA ARG A 34 13.68 11.25 -3.57
C ARG A 34 12.73 11.89 -2.55
N THR A 35 12.51 13.20 -2.65
CA THR A 35 11.60 13.94 -1.77
C THR A 35 10.15 13.59 -2.06
N LEU A 36 9.77 13.42 -3.33
CA LEU A 36 8.44 12.95 -3.72
C LEU A 36 8.16 11.52 -3.21
N ALA A 37 9.14 10.62 -3.33
CA ALA A 37 9.02 9.26 -2.79
C ALA A 37 8.92 9.26 -1.26
N ALA A 38 9.74 10.05 -0.57
CA ALA A 38 9.73 10.14 0.89
C ALA A 38 8.41 10.72 1.45
N THR A 39 7.86 11.74 0.81
CA THR A 39 6.57 12.35 1.20
C THR A 39 5.41 11.38 1.00
N LYS A 40 5.34 10.69 -0.15
CA LYS A 40 4.33 9.65 -0.42
C LYS A 40 4.39 8.50 0.59
N ILE A 41 5.59 8.06 0.97
CA ILE A 41 5.78 7.00 1.96
C ILE A 41 5.35 7.46 3.36
N GLY A 42 5.64 8.71 3.72
CA GLY A 42 5.24 9.30 5.00
C GLY A 42 3.73 9.30 5.20
N GLU A 43 2.97 9.74 4.19
CA GLU A 43 1.50 9.74 4.21
C GLU A 43 0.93 8.31 4.18
N ALA A 44 1.53 7.43 3.37
CA ALA A 44 1.13 6.02 3.31
C ALA A 44 1.35 5.29 4.64
N ARG A 45 2.36 5.67 5.43
CA ARG A 45 2.66 5.02 6.71
C ARG A 45 1.54 5.17 7.73
N ALA A 46 0.94 6.35 7.84
CA ALA A 46 -0.19 6.58 8.74
C ALA A 46 -1.41 5.77 8.29
N GLY A 47 -1.72 5.79 6.99
CA GLY A 47 -2.79 4.96 6.41
C GLY A 47 -2.56 3.46 6.61
N LEU A 48 -1.31 3.00 6.50
CA LEU A 48 -0.93 1.60 6.69
C LEU A 48 -1.06 1.17 8.15
N ILE A 49 -0.64 1.99 9.11
CA ILE A 49 -0.82 1.71 10.54
C ILE A 49 -2.31 1.61 10.89
N LEU A 50 -3.12 2.58 10.43
CA LEU A 50 -4.57 2.54 10.65
C LEU A 50 -5.21 1.33 9.95
N GLY A 51 -4.78 0.99 8.74
CA GLY A 51 -5.25 -0.18 8.01
C GLY A 51 -4.94 -1.49 8.72
N ILE A 52 -3.71 -1.65 9.24
CA ILE A 52 -3.32 -2.82 10.04
C ILE A 52 -4.13 -2.87 11.33
N ALA A 53 -4.27 -1.75 12.04
CA ALA A 53 -5.06 -1.68 13.27
C ALA A 53 -6.52 -2.08 13.01
N ALA A 54 -7.12 -1.57 11.94
CA ALA A 54 -8.48 -1.93 11.54
C ALA A 54 -8.60 -3.43 11.19
N LEU A 55 -7.62 -4.00 10.49
CA LEU A 55 -7.60 -5.43 10.16
C LEU A 55 -7.52 -6.31 11.41
N VAL A 56 -6.67 -5.94 12.38
CA VAL A 56 -6.55 -6.64 13.66
C VAL A 56 -7.85 -6.56 14.44
N ILE A 57 -8.47 -5.38 14.53
CA ILE A 57 -9.77 -5.20 15.19
C ILE A 57 -10.84 -6.05 14.50
N ALA A 58 -10.89 -6.06 13.17
CA ALA A 58 -11.84 -6.87 12.42
C ALA A 58 -11.66 -8.37 12.73
N LEU A 59 -10.42 -8.87 12.76
CA LEU A 59 -10.13 -10.26 13.13
C LEU A 59 -10.59 -10.60 14.56
N CYS A 60 -10.30 -9.71 15.51
CA CYS A 60 -10.76 -9.84 16.89
C CYS A 60 -12.29 -9.86 16.97
N SER A 61 -12.97 -8.99 16.24
CA SER A 61 -14.43 -8.92 16.19
C SER A 61 -15.05 -10.19 15.61
N VAL A 62 -14.51 -10.74 14.51
CA VAL A 62 -15.00 -12.02 13.96
C VAL A 62 -14.85 -13.13 14.99
N THR A 63 -13.69 -13.22 15.65
CA THR A 63 -13.45 -14.24 16.68
C THR A 63 -14.42 -14.10 17.86
N ALA A 64 -14.60 -12.88 18.38
CA ALA A 64 -15.53 -12.60 19.47
C ALA A 64 -16.99 -12.91 19.08
N LEU A 65 -17.38 -12.63 17.84
CA LEU A 65 -18.71 -12.93 17.32
C LEU A 65 -18.97 -14.43 17.24
N LEU A 66 -17.99 -15.22 16.77
CA LEU A 66 -18.08 -16.67 16.76
C LEU A 66 -18.20 -17.24 18.18
N VAL A 67 -17.39 -16.75 19.12
CA VAL A 67 -17.47 -17.15 20.54
C VAL A 67 -18.84 -16.81 21.13
N GLY A 68 -19.33 -15.58 20.91
CA GLY A 68 -20.65 -15.16 21.39
C GLY A 68 -21.78 -16.01 20.80
N LEU A 69 -21.69 -16.38 19.52
CA LEU A 69 -22.67 -17.25 18.87
C LEU A 69 -22.65 -18.65 19.47
N ILE A 70 -21.48 -19.23 19.72
CA ILE A 70 -21.35 -20.52 20.40
C ILE A 70 -21.99 -20.46 21.79
N LEU A 71 -21.69 -19.43 22.59
CA LEU A 71 -22.25 -19.27 23.93
C LEU A 71 -23.79 -19.11 23.91
N SER A 72 -24.33 -18.39 22.92
CA SER A 72 -25.76 -18.22 22.75
C SER A 72 -26.48 -19.51 22.32
N LEU A 73 -25.83 -20.38 21.54
CA LEU A 73 -26.40 -21.66 21.08
C LEU A 73 -26.21 -22.80 22.09
N THR A 74 -25.17 -22.71 22.92
CA THR A 74 -24.84 -23.72 23.95
C THR A 74 -26.03 -24.10 24.82
N PRO A 75 -26.86 -23.20 25.37
CA PRO A 75 -28.00 -23.60 26.21
C PRO A 75 -29.12 -24.31 25.46
N LEU A 76 -29.19 -24.23 24.12
CA LEU A 76 -30.26 -24.84 23.33
C LEU A 76 -29.91 -26.25 22.85
N VAL A 77 -28.68 -26.43 22.37
CA VAL A 77 -28.24 -27.67 21.68
C VAL A 77 -27.02 -28.34 22.33
N GLY A 78 -26.49 -27.75 23.39
CA GLY A 78 -25.27 -28.19 24.03
C GLY A 78 -23.99 -27.70 23.32
N PRO A 79 -22.85 -27.72 24.02
CA PRO A 79 -21.62 -27.07 23.55
C PRO A 79 -21.03 -27.72 22.28
N ALA A 80 -21.08 -29.06 22.18
CA ALA A 80 -20.50 -29.78 21.04
C ALA A 80 -21.29 -29.56 19.73
N LEU A 81 -22.62 -29.50 19.79
CA LEU A 81 -23.43 -29.23 18.59
C LEU A 81 -23.41 -27.75 18.23
N ALA A 82 -23.37 -26.86 19.22
CA ALA A 82 -23.24 -25.42 18.98
C ALA A 82 -21.96 -25.10 18.19
N THR A 83 -20.81 -25.64 18.58
CA THR A 83 -19.54 -25.40 17.85
C THR A 83 -19.60 -25.94 16.42
N LEU A 84 -20.15 -27.15 16.22
CA LEU A 84 -20.27 -27.76 14.90
C LEU A 84 -21.13 -26.91 13.97
N ILE A 85 -22.30 -26.45 14.45
CA ILE A 85 -23.20 -25.57 13.68
C ILE A 85 -22.47 -24.26 13.30
N VAL A 86 -21.81 -23.62 14.26
CA VAL A 86 -21.12 -22.34 14.02
C VAL A 86 -19.98 -22.51 13.02
N ILE A 87 -19.21 -23.60 13.09
CA ILE A 87 -18.16 -23.91 12.12
C ILE A 87 -18.76 -24.02 10.71
N VAL A 88 -19.80 -24.83 10.53
CA VAL A 88 -20.42 -25.03 9.21
C VAL A 88 -20.93 -23.71 8.63
N VAL A 89 -21.62 -22.90 9.44
CA VAL A 89 -22.13 -21.59 9.01
C VAL A 89 -20.99 -20.63 8.66
N ALA A 90 -19.94 -20.57 9.49
CA ALA A 90 -18.80 -19.69 9.25
C ALA A 90 -18.04 -20.07 7.96
N PHE A 91 -17.82 -21.37 7.72
CA PHE A 91 -17.18 -21.86 6.50
C PHE A 91 -18.04 -21.60 5.26
N ALA A 92 -19.37 -21.76 5.35
CA ALA A 92 -20.27 -21.44 4.25
C ALA A 92 -20.20 -19.95 3.89
N LEU A 93 -20.20 -19.06 4.89
CA LEU A 93 -20.06 -17.61 4.70
C LEU A 93 -18.69 -17.24 4.11
N ALA A 94 -17.61 -17.81 4.64
CA ALA A 94 -16.26 -17.58 4.14
C ALA A 94 -16.11 -18.05 2.68
N GLY A 95 -16.67 -19.20 2.33
CA GLY A 95 -16.71 -19.71 0.97
C GLY A 95 -17.49 -18.81 0.02
N LEU A 96 -18.66 -18.30 0.45
CA LEU A 96 -19.47 -17.37 -0.33
C LEU A 96 -18.73 -16.04 -0.59
N LEU A 97 -18.12 -15.46 0.45
CA LEU A 97 -17.34 -14.23 0.32
C LEU A 97 -16.12 -14.43 -0.58
N GLY A 98 -15.40 -15.55 -0.42
CA GLY A 98 -14.26 -15.91 -1.28
C GLY A 98 -14.68 -16.09 -2.74
N TRP A 99 -15.83 -16.70 -2.99
CA TRP A 99 -16.38 -16.86 -4.34
C TRP A 99 -16.77 -15.52 -4.97
N LEU A 100 -17.42 -14.64 -4.21
CA LEU A 100 -17.77 -13.28 -4.66
C LEU A 100 -16.50 -12.46 -4.98
N ALA A 101 -15.49 -12.53 -4.12
CA ALA A 101 -14.21 -11.86 -4.33
C ALA A 101 -13.50 -12.38 -5.59
N TYR A 102 -13.46 -13.71 -5.78
CA TYR A 102 -12.91 -14.32 -6.98
C TYR A 102 -13.65 -13.85 -8.23
N ARG A 103 -14.99 -13.83 -8.19
CA ARG A 103 -15.82 -13.36 -9.31
C ARG A 103 -15.57 -11.88 -9.63
N GLN A 104 -15.31 -11.05 -8.62
CA GLN A 104 -15.03 -9.64 -8.84
C GLN A 104 -13.63 -9.41 -9.41
N MET A 105 -12.60 -10.10 -8.90
CA MET A 105 -11.27 -10.07 -9.50
C MET A 105 -11.25 -10.62 -10.93
N ALA A 106 -11.93 -11.73 -11.18
CA ALA A 106 -12.05 -12.31 -12.51
C ALA A 106 -12.72 -11.36 -13.52
N ARG A 107 -13.63 -10.48 -13.08
CA ARG A 107 -14.21 -9.42 -13.93
C ARG A 107 -13.21 -8.31 -14.25
N LEU A 108 -12.39 -7.91 -13.28
CA LEU A 108 -11.38 -6.88 -13.48
C LEU A 108 -10.26 -7.35 -14.42
N PHE A 109 -9.81 -8.59 -14.28
CA PHE A 109 -8.78 -9.17 -15.15
C PHE A 109 -9.34 -9.70 -16.49
N GLY A 110 -10.63 -9.98 -16.57
CA GLY A 110 -11.31 -10.44 -17.79
C GLY A 110 -11.85 -9.32 -18.68
N SER A 111 -11.65 -8.04 -18.32
CA SER A 111 -12.09 -6.90 -19.13
C SER A 111 -11.10 -6.53 -20.25
N ASP A 112 -9.93 -7.16 -20.29
CA ASP A 112 -8.83 -6.83 -21.21
C ASP A 112 -8.45 -7.99 -22.16
N ALA A 113 -9.35 -8.97 -22.37
CA ALA A 113 -9.15 -10.09 -23.30
C ALA A 113 -10.21 -10.13 -24.40
#